data_AF-A0AAJ6QSL1-F1
#
_entry.id   AF-A0AAJ6QSL1-F1
#
_cell.length_a   1.000
_cell.length_b   1.000
_cell.length_c   1.000
_cell.angle_alpha   90.00
_cell.angle_beta   90.00
_cell.angle_gamma   90.00
#
_symmetry.space_group_name_H-M   'P 1'
#
loop_
_entity.id
_entity.type
_entity.pdbx_description
1 polymer ?
#
loop_
_entity_poly.entity_id
_entity_poly.type
_entity_poly.pdbx_seq_one_letter_code
_entity_poly.pdbx_strand_id
1 'polypeptide(L)'
;MTRLLCESGTVFMDGTFKVVPQLFTQLYTLHCFYKGQMFPMVFFLLPDKSKDTYCRMFRLLKDYAASNGLIFAPRFFQLDFEVAALRAIQHEFPLSGIKGCNFHYNQCLWRKVQASGLVPYYSDPLVKRLIRSCSALSLVPLDRMDDAWLAIDADSPPTDHPAYERVETFKDYFIQTWLENPDVFPRSMWNHFGNFGARTTNHVEAWHSALSRTVRKDHVNIFELINFLKKQEDKGEADRLLLRAGQPPPKLSTKYKVLNDRLIRLTGELETGVKTLIEYIHSVGYNLNNN
;
A
#
# COMPACT_ATOMS: atom_id res chain seq x y z
N MET A 1 9.22 -6.60 -21.81
CA MET A 1 8.76 -6.26 -20.44
C MET A 1 7.29 -5.88 -20.40
N THR A 2 6.82 -4.96 -21.25
CA THR A 2 5.44 -4.43 -21.21
C THR A 2 4.34 -5.48 -21.30
N ARG A 3 4.54 -6.59 -22.03
CA ARG A 3 3.58 -7.71 -22.09
C ARG A 3 3.21 -8.25 -20.71
N LEU A 4 4.19 -8.51 -19.84
CA LEU A 4 3.92 -9.04 -18.50
C LEU A 4 3.13 -8.05 -17.64
N LEU A 5 3.36 -6.76 -17.81
CA LEU A 5 2.59 -5.73 -17.10
C LEU A 5 1.15 -5.68 -17.61
N CYS A 6 0.94 -5.73 -18.93
CA CYS A 6 -0.39 -5.75 -19.57
C CYS A 6 -1.19 -7.02 -19.26
N GLU A 7 -0.54 -8.17 -19.10
CA GLU A 7 -1.18 -9.44 -18.74
C GLU A 7 -1.45 -9.57 -17.23
N SER A 8 -0.92 -8.67 -16.41
CA SER A 8 -1.08 -8.74 -14.96
C SER A 8 -2.45 -8.25 -14.52
N GLY A 9 -3.10 -9.02 -13.63
CA GLY A 9 -4.36 -8.60 -13.02
C GLY A 9 -4.23 -7.39 -12.09
N THR A 10 -3.07 -7.22 -11.44
CA THR A 10 -2.83 -6.13 -10.48
C THR A 10 -1.49 -5.47 -10.75
N VAL A 11 -1.52 -4.14 -10.86
CA VAL A 11 -0.33 -3.30 -11.01
C VAL A 11 -0.05 -2.58 -9.69
N PHE A 12 1.18 -2.70 -9.20
CA PHE A 12 1.66 -2.05 -7.98
C PHE A 12 2.47 -0.82 -8.35
N MET A 13 2.23 0.29 -7.66
CA MET A 13 2.78 1.59 -8.05
C MET A 13 3.29 2.33 -6.83
N ASP A 14 4.45 2.96 -6.98
CA ASP A 14 5.04 3.80 -5.93
C ASP A 14 6.06 4.78 -6.52
N GLY A 15 6.32 5.87 -5.80
CA GLY A 15 7.26 6.92 -6.17
C GLY A 15 8.44 7.02 -5.22
N THR A 16 9.65 7.25 -5.75
CA THR A 16 10.84 7.57 -4.95
C THR A 16 11.47 8.89 -5.36
N PHE A 17 12.01 9.62 -4.38
CA PHE A 17 12.43 11.03 -4.52
C PHE A 17 13.94 11.25 -4.41
N LYS A 18 14.70 10.30 -3.85
CA LYS A 18 16.13 10.53 -3.53
C LYS A 18 17.05 10.35 -4.72
N VAL A 19 16.71 9.41 -5.60
CA VAL A 19 17.59 8.94 -6.69
C VAL A 19 17.23 9.58 -8.03
N VAL A 20 16.66 10.78 -8.00
CA VAL A 20 16.08 11.42 -9.18
C VAL A 20 16.94 12.59 -9.66
N PRO A 21 17.18 12.74 -10.98
CA PRO A 21 17.86 13.90 -11.51
C PRO A 21 17.11 15.18 -11.13
N GLN A 22 17.85 16.29 -10.93
CA GLN A 22 17.30 17.55 -10.41
C GLN A 22 16.09 18.12 -11.18
N LEU A 23 15.93 17.76 -12.46
CA LEU A 23 14.81 18.20 -13.30
C LEU A 23 13.49 17.46 -13.00
N PHE A 24 13.51 16.43 -12.17
CA PHE A 24 12.36 15.60 -11.88
C PHE A 24 12.09 15.55 -10.38
N THR A 25 10.80 15.53 -10.03
CA THR A 25 10.37 15.40 -8.63
C THR A 25 10.48 13.96 -8.15
N GLN A 26 10.17 12.98 -9.01
CA GLN A 26 10.13 11.57 -8.60
C GLN A 26 10.45 10.60 -9.75
N LEU A 27 11.01 9.45 -9.38
CA LEU A 27 11.02 8.24 -10.17
C LEU A 27 9.81 7.42 -9.74
N TYR A 28 8.85 7.29 -10.63
CA TYR A 28 7.61 6.58 -10.41
C TYR A 28 7.65 5.23 -11.12
N THR A 29 7.36 4.14 -10.41
CA THR A 29 7.62 2.78 -10.91
C THR A 29 6.36 1.93 -10.88
N LEU A 30 6.16 1.15 -11.94
CA LEU A 30 5.05 0.20 -12.07
C LEU A 30 5.59 -1.22 -12.03
N HIS A 31 5.03 -2.02 -11.14
CA HIS A 31 5.48 -3.36 -10.82
C HIS A 31 4.33 -4.36 -11.00
N CYS A 32 4.65 -5.61 -11.29
CA CYS A 32 3.68 -6.70 -11.25
C CYS A 32 4.30 -8.00 -10.75
N PHE A 33 3.45 -8.94 -10.34
CA PHE A 33 3.88 -10.29 -9.99
C PHE A 33 4.01 -11.17 -11.24
N TYR A 34 5.09 -11.93 -11.29
CA TYR A 34 5.30 -13.02 -12.24
C TYR A 34 5.79 -14.25 -11.47
N LYS A 35 5.04 -15.36 -11.55
CA LYS A 35 5.32 -16.63 -10.86
C LYS A 35 5.71 -16.47 -9.37
N GLY A 36 4.98 -15.63 -8.64
CA GLY A 36 5.18 -15.45 -7.19
C GLY A 36 6.28 -14.46 -6.77
N GLN A 37 6.99 -13.86 -7.73
CA GLN A 37 7.96 -12.79 -7.47
C GLN A 37 7.50 -11.48 -8.13
N MET A 38 7.69 -10.35 -7.46
CA MET A 38 7.36 -9.04 -8.00
C MET A 38 8.56 -8.46 -8.76
N PHE A 39 8.29 -7.79 -9.88
CA PHE A 39 9.33 -7.15 -10.69
C PHE A 39 8.91 -5.73 -11.04
N PRO A 40 9.85 -4.76 -11.03
CA PRO A 40 9.63 -3.50 -11.73
C PRO A 40 9.53 -3.79 -13.23
N MET A 41 8.59 -3.14 -13.91
CA MET A 41 8.36 -3.33 -15.35
C MET A 41 8.49 -2.03 -16.14
N VAL A 42 8.07 -0.92 -15.55
CA VAL A 42 8.10 0.40 -16.19
C VAL A 42 8.53 1.45 -15.20
N PHE A 43 9.32 2.40 -15.68
CA PHE A 43 9.89 3.50 -14.92
C PHE A 43 9.55 4.82 -15.60
N PHE A 44 9.05 5.78 -14.83
CA PHE A 44 8.77 7.13 -15.30
C PHE A 44 9.49 8.16 -14.45
N LEU A 45 10.16 9.11 -15.10
CA LEU A 45 10.66 10.31 -14.46
C LEU A 45 9.58 11.39 -14.58
N LEU A 46 8.98 11.74 -13.45
CA LEU A 46 7.87 12.70 -13.41
C LEU A 46 8.37 14.06 -12.94
N PRO A 47 8.02 15.15 -13.65
CA PRO A 47 8.45 16.50 -13.28
C PRO A 47 7.75 16.99 -12.01
N ASP A 48 6.53 16.52 -11.75
CA ASP A 48 5.72 16.88 -10.60
C ASP A 48 4.78 15.74 -10.18
N LYS A 49 3.88 16.04 -9.24
CA LYS A 49 2.89 15.12 -8.66
C LYS A 49 1.46 15.52 -9.02
N SER A 50 1.28 16.26 -10.11
CA SER A 50 -0.05 16.72 -10.54
C SER A 50 -0.85 15.59 -11.19
N LYS A 51 -2.18 15.70 -11.12
CA LYS A 51 -3.10 14.77 -11.79
C LYS A 51 -2.79 14.70 -13.29
N ASP A 52 -2.54 15.83 -13.94
CA ASP A 52 -2.31 15.89 -15.39
C ASP A 52 -1.02 15.19 -15.80
N THR A 53 0.04 15.29 -14.99
CA THR A 53 1.28 14.54 -15.19
C THR A 53 1.02 13.03 -15.12
N TYR A 54 0.25 12.55 -14.14
CA TYR A 54 -0.13 11.14 -14.07
C TYR A 54 -1.02 10.69 -15.23
N CYS A 55 -2.03 11.48 -15.61
CA CYS A 55 -2.87 11.18 -16.77
C CYS A 55 -2.01 11.03 -18.03
N ARG A 56 -1.06 11.95 -18.26
CA ARG A 56 -0.13 11.88 -19.38
C ARG A 56 0.75 10.63 -19.31
N MET A 57 1.31 10.30 -18.15
CA MET A 57 2.08 9.08 -17.93
C MET A 57 1.29 7.83 -18.36
N PHE A 58 0.02 7.73 -17.93
CA PHE A 58 -0.82 6.61 -18.28
C PHE A 58 -1.18 6.54 -19.77
N ARG A 59 -1.43 7.68 -20.42
CA ARG A 59 -1.68 7.72 -21.88
C ARG A 59 -0.45 7.25 -22.64
N LEU A 60 0.75 7.72 -22.28
CA LEU A 60 2.00 7.25 -22.87
C LEU A 60 2.18 5.73 -22.71
N LEU A 61 1.83 5.18 -21.56
CA LEU A 61 1.89 3.73 -21.34
C LEU A 61 0.87 2.97 -22.19
N LYS A 62 -0.37 3.48 -22.31
CA LYS A 62 -1.41 2.90 -23.18
C LYS A 62 -0.99 2.92 -24.65
N ASP A 63 -0.47 4.04 -25.13
CA ASP A 63 0.00 4.21 -26.50
C ASP A 63 1.19 3.28 -26.80
N TYR A 64 2.14 3.18 -25.85
CA TYR A 64 3.24 2.24 -25.95
C TYR A 64 2.74 0.79 -25.99
N ALA A 65 1.78 0.41 -25.16
CA ALA A 65 1.20 -0.94 -25.21
C ALA A 65 0.52 -1.20 -26.57
N ALA A 66 -0.30 -0.26 -27.03
CA ALA A 66 -1.04 -0.36 -28.29
C ALA A 66 -0.12 -0.50 -29.52
N SER A 67 0.95 0.31 -29.59
CA SER A 67 1.97 0.20 -30.66
C SER A 67 2.69 -1.14 -30.69
N ASN A 68 2.65 -1.90 -29.59
CA ASN A 68 3.21 -3.26 -29.47
C ASN A 68 2.14 -4.36 -29.59
N GLY A 69 0.91 -4.02 -30.02
CA GLY A 69 -0.21 -4.96 -30.16
C GLY A 69 -0.75 -5.47 -28.83
N LEU A 70 -0.59 -4.70 -27.76
CA LEU A 70 -1.04 -5.05 -26.41
C LEU A 70 -2.08 -4.05 -25.92
N ILE A 71 -2.90 -4.47 -24.95
CA ILE A 71 -3.85 -3.60 -24.25
C ILE A 71 -3.40 -3.49 -22.80
N PHE A 72 -3.15 -2.27 -22.33
CA PHE A 72 -2.89 -2.02 -20.92
C PHE A 72 -4.21 -1.68 -20.22
N ALA A 73 -4.84 -2.69 -19.61
CA ALA A 73 -6.11 -2.57 -18.89
C ALA A 73 -6.10 -3.47 -17.63
N PRO A 74 -5.30 -3.14 -16.60
CA PRO A 74 -5.21 -3.96 -15.41
C PRO A 74 -6.53 -3.96 -14.63
N ARG A 75 -6.87 -5.07 -13.98
CA ARG A 75 -8.10 -5.17 -13.18
C ARG A 75 -8.02 -4.33 -11.91
N PHE A 76 -6.85 -4.27 -11.29
CA PHE A 76 -6.60 -3.49 -10.08
C PHE A 76 -5.30 -2.70 -10.15
N PHE A 77 -5.31 -1.53 -9.53
CA PHE A 77 -4.11 -0.81 -9.13
C PHE A 77 -3.96 -0.85 -7.61
N GLN A 78 -2.72 -1.02 -7.13
CA GLN A 78 -2.41 -0.92 -5.71
C GLN A 78 -1.27 0.07 -5.48
N LEU A 79 -1.55 1.14 -4.74
CA LEU A 79 -0.66 2.28 -4.58
C LEU A 79 -0.85 2.96 -3.21
N ASP A 80 -0.07 4.01 -2.95
CA ASP A 80 -0.26 4.87 -1.78
C ASP A 80 -1.53 5.73 -1.87
N PHE A 81 -1.72 6.64 -0.91
CA PHE A 81 -2.94 7.45 -0.81
C PHE A 81 -2.82 8.82 -1.49
N GLU A 82 -1.99 8.92 -2.54
CA GLU A 82 -1.84 10.15 -3.28
C GLU A 82 -3.07 10.48 -4.14
N VAL A 83 -3.84 11.48 -3.73
CA VAL A 83 -5.08 11.89 -4.38
C VAL A 83 -4.90 12.16 -5.88
N ALA A 84 -3.81 12.81 -6.29
CA ALA A 84 -3.55 13.11 -7.70
C ALA A 84 -3.43 11.83 -8.56
N ALA A 85 -2.70 10.82 -8.07
CA ALA A 85 -2.56 9.53 -8.75
C ALA A 85 -3.88 8.75 -8.75
N LEU A 86 -4.61 8.73 -7.62
CA LEU A 86 -5.93 8.09 -7.52
C LEU A 86 -6.93 8.68 -8.52
N ARG A 87 -7.01 10.01 -8.60
CA ARG A 87 -7.89 10.72 -9.55
C ARG A 87 -7.47 10.52 -11.01
N ALA A 88 -6.18 10.39 -11.28
CA ALA A 88 -5.68 10.07 -12.62
C ALA A 88 -6.06 8.65 -13.04
N ILE A 89 -5.96 7.66 -12.14
CA ILE A 89 -6.41 6.29 -12.41
C ILE A 89 -7.91 6.23 -12.67
N GLN A 90 -8.73 6.87 -11.83
CA GLN A 90 -10.18 6.92 -12.01
C GLN A 90 -10.56 7.52 -13.38
N HIS A 91 -9.80 8.51 -13.85
CA HIS A 91 -10.03 9.15 -15.14
C HIS A 91 -9.56 8.28 -16.32
N GLU A 92 -8.37 7.71 -16.25
CA GLU A 92 -7.74 6.99 -17.37
C GLU A 92 -8.15 5.51 -17.46
N PHE A 93 -8.65 4.93 -16.35
CA PHE A 93 -9.04 3.53 -16.20
C PHE A 93 -10.33 3.40 -15.34
N PRO A 94 -11.48 3.92 -15.81
CA PRO A 94 -12.71 3.96 -15.00
C PRO A 94 -13.26 2.59 -14.61
N LEU A 95 -12.84 1.51 -15.30
CA LEU A 95 -13.23 0.13 -15.02
C LEU A 95 -12.28 -0.62 -14.08
N SER A 96 -11.11 -0.05 -13.81
CA SER A 96 -10.12 -0.67 -12.92
C SER A 96 -10.45 -0.37 -11.46
N GLY A 97 -10.36 -1.38 -10.60
CA GLY A 97 -10.43 -1.17 -9.16
C GLY A 97 -9.16 -0.52 -8.63
N ILE A 98 -9.27 0.19 -7.51
CA ILE A 98 -8.13 0.76 -6.81
C ILE A 98 -8.09 0.19 -5.40
N LYS A 99 -6.90 -0.22 -4.96
CA LYS A 99 -6.62 -0.62 -3.59
C LYS A 99 -5.54 0.28 -3.00
N GLY A 100 -5.81 0.84 -1.83
CA GLY A 100 -4.78 1.50 -1.05
C GLY A 100 -3.78 0.47 -0.52
N CYS A 101 -2.55 0.89 -0.31
CA CYS A 101 -1.55 0.05 0.34
C CYS A 101 -1.76 0.05 1.86
N ASN A 102 -1.91 -1.12 2.47
CA ASN A 102 -2.13 -1.23 3.91
C ASN A 102 -0.95 -0.69 4.75
N PHE A 103 0.28 -0.73 4.21
CA PHE A 103 1.43 -0.12 4.89
C PHE A 103 1.27 1.41 4.95
N HIS A 104 0.96 2.04 3.81
CA HIS A 104 0.71 3.47 3.73
C HIS A 104 -0.52 3.91 4.55
N TYR A 105 -1.56 3.08 4.64
CA TYR A 105 -2.71 3.31 5.52
C TYR A 105 -2.25 3.43 6.97
N ASN A 106 -1.52 2.43 7.47
CA ASN A 106 -0.96 2.44 8.83
C ASN A 106 0.02 3.61 9.06
N GLN A 107 0.79 3.98 8.03
CA GLN A 107 1.69 5.12 8.09
C GLN A 107 0.93 6.46 8.23
N CYS A 108 -0.19 6.62 7.52
CA CYS A 108 -1.06 7.79 7.67
C CYS A 108 -1.63 7.89 9.09
N LEU A 109 -2.11 6.78 9.65
CA LEU A 109 -2.59 6.75 11.03
C LEU A 109 -1.48 7.15 12.01
N TRP A 110 -0.28 6.60 11.87
CA TRP A 110 0.84 6.93 12.75
C TRP A 110 1.27 8.40 12.64
N ARG A 111 1.31 8.97 11.43
CA ARG A 111 1.56 10.41 11.24
C ARG A 111 0.51 11.25 11.97
N LYS A 112 -0.77 10.83 11.96
CA LYS A 112 -1.80 11.53 12.72
C LYS A 112 -1.62 11.37 14.23
N VAL A 113 -1.23 10.19 14.72
CA VAL A 113 -0.86 9.99 16.14
C VAL A 113 0.23 10.98 16.56
N GLN A 114 1.25 11.16 15.73
CA GLN A 114 2.32 12.15 15.96
C GLN A 114 1.77 13.58 15.95
N ALA A 115 1.01 13.97 14.92
CA ALA A 115 0.47 15.32 14.77
C ALA A 115 -0.54 15.70 15.86
N SER A 116 -1.26 14.71 16.42
CA SER A 116 -2.22 14.93 17.51
C SER A 116 -1.57 14.90 18.90
N GLY A 117 -0.24 14.70 18.96
CA GLY A 117 0.49 14.66 20.24
C GLY A 117 0.22 13.41 21.08
N LEU A 118 -0.21 12.30 20.46
CA LEU A 118 -0.54 11.04 21.16
C LEU A 118 0.70 10.16 21.43
N VAL A 119 1.86 10.48 20.86
CA VAL A 119 3.09 9.70 21.03
C VAL A 119 3.47 9.47 22.51
N PRO A 120 3.45 10.48 23.40
CA PRO A 120 3.76 10.28 24.82
C PRO A 120 2.80 9.32 25.54
N TYR A 121 1.58 9.18 25.03
CA TYR A 121 0.53 8.33 25.61
C TYR A 121 0.45 6.95 24.96
N TYR A 122 1.27 6.65 23.94
CA TYR A 122 1.19 5.37 23.22
C TYR A 122 1.60 4.17 24.07
N SER A 123 2.30 4.37 25.18
CA SER A 123 2.57 3.30 26.15
C SER A 123 1.30 2.85 26.87
N ASP A 124 0.33 3.76 27.08
CA ASP A 124 -0.94 3.50 27.74
C ASP A 124 -1.76 2.41 27.02
N PRO A 125 -2.32 1.41 27.74
CA PRO A 125 -3.05 0.31 27.13
C PRO A 125 -4.30 0.73 26.35
N LEU A 126 -5.05 1.75 26.79
CA LEU A 126 -6.29 2.18 26.13
C LEU A 126 -5.96 2.95 24.85
N VAL A 127 -5.01 3.89 24.92
CA VAL A 127 -4.56 4.65 23.74
C VAL A 127 -3.94 3.72 22.69
N LYS A 128 -3.08 2.80 23.12
CA LYS A 128 -2.48 1.79 22.24
C LYS A 128 -3.54 0.91 21.57
N ARG A 129 -4.55 0.47 22.33
CA ARG A 129 -5.63 -0.38 21.83
C ARG A 129 -6.49 0.35 20.81
N LEU A 130 -6.88 1.60 21.07
CA LEU A 130 -7.63 2.42 20.12
C LEU A 130 -6.89 2.54 18.78
N ILE A 131 -5.63 2.96 18.81
CA ILE A 131 -4.82 3.16 17.60
C ILE A 131 -4.67 1.84 16.83
N ARG A 132 -4.37 0.74 17.53
CA ARG A 132 -4.23 -0.59 16.91
C ARG A 132 -5.55 -1.12 16.35
N SER A 133 -6.67 -0.79 16.97
CA SER A 133 -7.99 -1.18 16.48
C SER A 133 -8.36 -0.40 15.21
N CYS A 134 -8.02 0.90 15.16
CA CYS A 134 -8.13 1.70 13.94
C CYS A 134 -7.27 1.12 12.80
N SER A 135 -6.03 0.70 13.10
CA SER A 135 -5.19 -0.04 12.15
C SER A 135 -5.83 -1.36 11.69
N ALA A 136 -6.55 -2.07 12.57
CA ALA A 136 -7.20 -3.34 12.26
C ALA A 136 -8.47 -3.19 11.42
N LEU A 137 -9.10 -2.00 11.38
CA LEU A 137 -10.33 -1.77 10.59
C LEU A 137 -10.15 -2.03 9.10
N SER A 138 -8.93 -1.88 8.56
CA SER A 138 -8.66 -2.28 7.17
C SER A 138 -8.80 -3.78 6.95
N LEU A 139 -8.90 -4.58 8.01
CA LEU A 139 -9.05 -6.03 8.00
C LEU A 139 -10.36 -6.46 8.65
N VAL A 140 -11.38 -5.61 8.69
CA VAL A 140 -12.72 -5.96 9.20
C VAL A 140 -13.67 -6.19 8.01
N PRO A 141 -14.64 -7.13 8.10
CA PRO A 141 -15.68 -7.27 7.07
C PRO A 141 -16.33 -5.92 6.74
N LEU A 142 -16.48 -5.62 5.44
CA LEU A 142 -16.93 -4.30 5.00
C LEU A 142 -18.33 -3.93 5.56
N ASP A 143 -19.20 -4.92 5.65
CA ASP A 143 -20.55 -4.83 6.18
C ASP A 143 -20.61 -4.68 7.71
N ARG A 144 -19.50 -4.90 8.41
CA ARG A 144 -19.38 -4.81 9.88
C ARG A 144 -18.54 -3.62 10.34
N MET A 145 -18.14 -2.72 9.44
CA MET A 145 -17.25 -1.60 9.79
C MET A 145 -17.88 -0.59 10.75
N ASP A 146 -19.18 -0.31 10.63
CA ASP A 146 -19.86 0.63 11.54
C ASP A 146 -19.99 0.02 12.95
N ASP A 147 -20.39 -1.25 13.06
CA ASP A 147 -20.39 -1.99 14.33
C ASP A 147 -19.00 -2.03 14.98
N ALA A 148 -17.97 -2.25 14.17
CA ALA A 148 -16.59 -2.27 14.62
C ALA A 148 -16.16 -0.91 15.16
N TRP A 149 -16.51 0.17 14.47
CA TRP A 149 -16.21 1.53 14.92
C TRP A 149 -16.91 1.84 16.25
N LEU A 150 -18.20 1.52 16.38
CA LEU A 150 -18.95 1.72 17.63
C LEU A 150 -18.31 0.98 18.80
N ALA A 151 -17.88 -0.26 18.60
CA ALA A 151 -17.20 -1.05 19.63
C ALA A 151 -15.82 -0.46 20.00
N ILE A 152 -15.06 0.03 19.01
CA ILE A 152 -13.76 0.68 19.22
C ILE A 152 -13.93 2.00 20.00
N ASP A 153 -14.98 2.75 19.67
CA ASP A 153 -15.30 4.03 20.30
C ASP A 153 -15.72 3.85 21.76
N ALA A 154 -16.55 2.84 22.04
CA ALA A 154 -16.96 2.49 23.41
C ALA A 154 -15.77 2.05 24.29
N ASP A 155 -14.75 1.40 23.72
CA ASP A 155 -13.51 0.99 24.39
C ASP A 155 -12.43 2.10 24.43
N SER A 156 -12.73 3.30 23.91
CA SER A 156 -11.78 4.41 23.84
C SER A 156 -11.49 5.03 25.23
N PRO A 157 -10.35 5.72 25.40
CA PRO A 157 -10.02 6.39 26.66
C PRO A 157 -11.16 7.31 27.15
N PRO A 158 -11.57 7.23 28.44
CA PRO A 158 -12.68 8.01 28.99
C PRO A 158 -12.37 9.51 29.07
N THR A 159 -13.40 10.32 29.34
CA THR A 159 -13.33 11.80 29.37
C THR A 159 -12.37 12.37 30.40
N ASP A 160 -12.10 11.65 31.48
CA ASP A 160 -11.14 12.02 32.52
C ASP A 160 -9.69 11.59 32.21
N HIS A 161 -9.48 10.86 31.11
CA HIS A 161 -8.15 10.41 30.71
C HIS A 161 -7.28 11.61 30.22
N PRO A 162 -6.01 11.72 30.64
CA PRO A 162 -5.14 12.85 30.26
C PRO A 162 -4.91 13.04 28.75
N ALA A 163 -5.18 12.02 27.95
CA ALA A 163 -5.07 12.07 26.49
C ALA A 163 -6.40 12.33 25.76
N TYR A 164 -7.53 12.49 26.48
CA TYR A 164 -8.87 12.50 25.90
C TYR A 164 -9.04 13.47 24.71
N GLU A 165 -8.68 14.74 24.86
CA GLU A 165 -8.81 15.72 23.76
C GLU A 165 -7.98 15.36 22.51
N ARG A 166 -6.81 14.75 22.72
CA ARG A 166 -5.93 14.28 21.63
C ARG A 166 -6.48 13.04 20.95
N VAL A 167 -7.15 12.18 21.72
CA VAL A 167 -7.88 11.02 21.23
C VAL A 167 -9.06 11.47 20.37
N GLU A 168 -9.88 12.41 20.83
CA GLU A 168 -10.98 12.95 20.02
C GLU A 168 -10.47 13.60 18.72
N THR A 169 -9.38 14.38 18.79
CA THR A 169 -8.73 14.95 17.59
C THR A 169 -8.29 13.88 16.59
N PHE A 170 -7.82 12.72 17.08
CA PHE A 170 -7.45 11.59 16.24
C PHE A 170 -8.68 10.88 15.66
N LYS A 171 -9.73 10.68 16.47
CA LYS A 171 -11.00 10.07 16.04
C LYS A 171 -11.71 10.90 14.98
N ASP A 172 -11.77 12.22 15.15
CA ASP A 172 -12.36 13.13 14.16
C ASP A 172 -11.67 12.99 12.81
N TYR A 173 -10.33 12.99 12.81
CA TYR A 173 -9.57 12.71 11.59
C TYR A 173 -9.89 11.34 11.01
N PHE A 174 -9.97 10.32 11.86
CA PHE A 174 -10.21 8.96 11.42
C PHE A 174 -11.58 8.84 10.73
N ILE A 175 -12.62 9.36 11.37
CA ILE A 175 -13.99 9.40 10.85
C ILE A 175 -14.00 10.16 9.52
N GLN A 176 -13.57 11.42 9.52
CA GLN A 176 -13.64 12.31 8.35
C GLN A 176 -12.78 11.84 7.18
N THR A 177 -11.68 11.12 7.43
CA THR A 177 -10.77 10.69 6.35
C THR A 177 -11.09 9.30 5.84
N TRP A 178 -11.42 8.36 6.71
CA TRP A 178 -11.49 6.94 6.36
C TRP A 178 -12.92 6.39 6.36
N LEU A 179 -13.78 6.85 7.27
CA LEU A 179 -15.15 6.34 7.39
C LEU A 179 -16.16 7.16 6.57
N GLU A 180 -15.98 8.47 6.48
CA GLU A 180 -16.93 9.44 5.90
C GLU A 180 -16.37 10.22 4.71
N ASN A 181 -15.45 9.62 3.95
CA ASN A 181 -14.88 10.21 2.72
C ASN A 181 -15.02 9.29 1.50
N PRO A 182 -16.25 8.93 1.10
CA PRO A 182 -16.47 8.00 0.00
C PRO A 182 -15.93 8.51 -1.35
N ASP A 183 -15.85 9.82 -1.52
CA ASP A 183 -15.43 10.42 -2.79
C ASP A 183 -13.93 10.30 -3.05
N VAL A 184 -13.11 10.38 -2.01
CA VAL A 184 -11.64 10.29 -2.13
C VAL A 184 -11.13 8.92 -1.68
N PHE A 185 -11.60 8.44 -0.53
CA PHE A 185 -11.15 7.19 0.09
C PHE A 185 -12.34 6.29 0.45
N PRO A 186 -13.07 5.75 -0.55
CA PRO A 186 -14.13 4.80 -0.28
C PRO A 186 -13.63 3.63 0.55
N ARG A 187 -14.45 3.18 1.52
CA ARG A 187 -14.03 2.15 2.48
C ARG A 187 -13.53 0.86 1.81
N SER A 188 -14.13 0.49 0.68
CA SER A 188 -13.71 -0.64 -0.15
C SER A 188 -12.30 -0.50 -0.74
N MET A 189 -11.76 0.71 -0.89
CA MET A 189 -10.43 0.98 -1.44
C MET A 189 -9.33 0.62 -0.42
N TRP A 190 -9.47 1.03 0.83
CA TRP A 190 -8.44 0.79 1.87
C TRP A 190 -8.69 -0.48 2.70
N ASN A 191 -9.83 -1.13 2.51
CA ASN A 191 -10.12 -2.42 3.11
C ASN A 191 -9.44 -3.60 2.36
N HIS A 192 -8.94 -4.53 3.16
CA HIS A 192 -8.20 -5.75 2.82
C HIS A 192 -8.75 -6.99 3.56
N PHE A 193 -9.97 -6.95 4.09
CA PHE A 193 -10.58 -8.15 4.66
C PHE A 193 -10.68 -9.25 3.60
N GLY A 194 -10.34 -10.49 3.97
CA GLY A 194 -10.24 -11.62 3.04
C GLY A 194 -9.07 -11.55 2.04
N ASN A 195 -8.28 -10.47 2.02
CA ASN A 195 -7.08 -10.38 1.18
C ASN A 195 -5.88 -11.02 1.90
N PHE A 196 -5.65 -12.31 1.67
CA PHE A 196 -4.48 -13.04 2.16
C PHE A 196 -3.25 -12.98 1.23
N GLY A 197 -3.33 -12.18 0.17
CA GLY A 197 -2.22 -11.92 -0.76
C GLY A 197 -1.40 -10.69 -0.37
N ALA A 198 -0.85 -10.01 -1.39
CA ALA A 198 -0.09 -8.78 -1.19
C ALA A 198 -1.01 -7.63 -0.73
N ARG A 199 -0.88 -7.21 0.53
CA ARG A 199 -1.58 -6.03 1.08
C ARG A 199 -0.71 -4.77 1.12
N THR A 200 0.59 -4.92 0.96
CA THR A 200 1.57 -3.84 1.06
C THR A 200 2.41 -3.71 -0.21
N THR A 201 2.98 -2.54 -0.41
CA THR A 201 3.97 -2.22 -1.46
C THR A 201 5.40 -2.47 -0.98
N ASN A 202 5.61 -3.24 0.10
CA ASN A 202 6.93 -3.46 0.72
C ASN A 202 8.01 -3.89 -0.28
N HIS A 203 7.65 -4.66 -1.32
CA HIS A 203 8.61 -5.03 -2.36
C HIS A 203 9.03 -3.83 -3.21
N VAL A 204 8.10 -2.94 -3.57
CA VAL A 204 8.38 -1.71 -4.32
C VAL A 204 9.27 -0.79 -3.48
N GLU A 205 8.94 -0.58 -2.21
CA GLU A 205 9.73 0.22 -1.27
C GLU A 205 11.12 -0.39 -1.00
N ALA A 206 11.19 -1.72 -0.82
CA ALA A 206 12.46 -2.42 -0.66
C ALA A 206 13.32 -2.31 -1.93
N TRP A 207 12.69 -2.31 -3.10
CA TRP A 207 13.36 -2.07 -4.38
C TRP A 207 13.87 -0.63 -4.46
N HIS A 208 13.07 0.39 -4.12
CA HIS A 208 13.52 1.79 -4.07
C HIS A 208 14.65 2.01 -3.05
N SER A 209 14.57 1.35 -1.89
CA SER A 209 15.60 1.39 -0.86
C SER A 209 16.89 0.71 -1.31
N ALA A 210 16.80 -0.44 -1.99
CA ALA A 210 17.94 -1.08 -2.63
C ALA A 210 18.57 -0.18 -3.70
N LEU A 211 17.74 0.43 -4.56
CA LEU A 211 18.19 1.38 -5.56
C LEU A 211 18.96 2.53 -4.91
N SER A 212 18.39 3.17 -3.89
CA SER A 212 19.03 4.28 -3.16
C SER A 212 20.38 3.88 -2.56
N ARG A 213 20.46 2.70 -1.93
CA ARG A 213 21.70 2.16 -1.35
C ARG A 213 22.75 1.78 -2.39
N THR A 214 22.33 1.38 -3.59
CA THR A 214 23.25 1.08 -4.70
C THR A 214 23.80 2.35 -5.31
N VAL A 215 22.96 3.38 -5.46
CA VAL A 215 23.36 4.65 -6.05
C VAL A 215 24.28 5.46 -5.13
N ARG A 216 24.07 5.40 -3.80
CA ARG A 216 24.90 6.06 -2.75
C ARG A 216 25.13 7.57 -2.95
N LYS A 217 24.35 8.20 -3.82
CA LYS A 217 24.35 9.62 -4.13
C LYS A 217 22.91 10.09 -4.23
N ASP A 218 22.62 11.23 -3.64
CA ASP A 218 21.38 11.94 -3.91
C ASP A 218 21.53 12.69 -5.24
N HIS A 219 20.46 12.74 -6.03
CA HIS A 219 20.39 13.49 -7.30
C HIS A 219 21.43 13.12 -8.37
N VAL A 220 21.47 11.84 -8.74
CA VAL A 220 22.28 11.38 -9.89
C VAL A 220 21.88 12.03 -11.20
N ASN A 221 22.83 12.13 -12.12
CA ASN A 221 22.49 12.58 -13.47
C ASN A 221 21.67 11.52 -14.23
N ILE A 222 21.02 11.92 -15.32
CA ILE A 222 20.10 11.03 -16.05
C ILE A 222 20.80 9.80 -16.64
N PHE A 223 22.07 9.91 -17.04
CA PHE A 223 22.83 8.79 -17.60
C PHE A 223 23.18 7.76 -16.53
N GLU A 224 23.61 8.23 -15.34
CA GLU A 224 23.82 7.36 -14.17
C GLU A 224 22.53 6.61 -13.83
N LEU A 225 21.40 7.32 -13.73
CA LEU A 225 20.10 6.69 -13.45
C LEU A 225 19.73 5.63 -14.51
N ILE A 226 19.81 5.96 -15.80
CA ILE A 226 19.51 5.01 -16.88
C ILE A 226 20.39 3.76 -16.78
N ASN A 227 21.69 3.92 -16.50
CA ASN A 227 22.59 2.79 -16.32
C ASN A 227 22.20 1.91 -15.12
N PHE A 228 21.73 2.51 -14.02
CA PHE A 228 21.20 1.74 -12.89
C PHE A 228 19.93 0.99 -13.27
N LEU A 229 18.98 1.64 -13.94
CA LEU A 229 17.73 1.01 -14.37
C LEU A 229 17.99 -0.16 -15.34
N LYS A 230 18.94 -0.01 -16.27
CA LYS A 230 19.39 -1.11 -17.15
C LYS A 230 19.90 -2.31 -16.36
N LYS A 231 20.79 -2.09 -15.39
CA LYS A 231 21.30 -3.18 -14.53
C LYS A 231 20.19 -3.87 -13.73
N GLN A 232 19.19 -3.12 -13.28
CA GLN A 232 18.03 -3.69 -12.59
C GLN A 232 17.19 -4.54 -13.53
N GLU A 233 17.02 -4.10 -14.77
CA GLU A 233 16.31 -4.85 -15.79
C GLU A 233 17.04 -6.12 -16.21
N ASP A 234 18.36 -6.06 -16.42
CA ASP A 234 19.19 -7.24 -16.75
C ASP A 234 19.07 -8.32 -15.67
N LYS A 235 19.12 -7.90 -14.39
CA LYS A 235 18.91 -8.80 -13.25
C LYS A 235 17.48 -9.36 -13.24
N GLY A 236 16.48 -8.50 -13.43
CA GLY A 236 15.08 -8.91 -13.48
C GLY A 236 14.80 -9.90 -14.61
N GLU A 237 15.44 -9.74 -15.77
CA GLU A 237 15.33 -10.65 -16.90
C GLU A 237 15.92 -12.02 -16.58
N ALA A 238 17.13 -12.07 -16.01
CA ALA A 238 17.75 -13.32 -15.57
C ALA A 238 16.85 -14.08 -14.58
N ASP A 239 16.33 -13.40 -13.56
CA ASP A 239 15.43 -13.99 -12.57
C ASP A 239 14.15 -14.54 -13.22
N ARG A 240 13.54 -13.77 -14.15
CA ARG A 240 12.33 -14.22 -14.88
C ARG A 240 12.60 -15.42 -15.79
N LEU A 241 13.79 -15.53 -16.38
CA LEU A 241 14.19 -16.69 -17.17
C LEU A 241 14.30 -17.95 -16.30
N LEU A 242 14.92 -17.84 -15.12
CA LEU A 242 14.98 -18.95 -14.16
C LEU A 242 13.58 -19.42 -13.74
N LEU A 243 12.69 -18.47 -13.41
CA LEU A 243 11.29 -18.78 -13.10
C LEU A 243 10.56 -19.42 -14.29
N ARG A 244 10.83 -18.97 -15.52
CA ARG A 244 10.27 -19.57 -16.73
C ARG A 244 10.73 -21.02 -16.90
N ALA A 245 11.99 -21.30 -16.59
CA ALA A 245 12.59 -22.64 -16.58
C ALA A 245 12.13 -23.54 -15.43
N GLY A 246 11.25 -23.05 -14.54
CA GLY A 246 10.66 -23.85 -13.46
C GLY A 246 11.39 -23.76 -12.12
N GLN A 247 12.41 -22.90 -12.01
CA GLN A 247 13.00 -22.61 -10.70
C GLN A 247 11.97 -21.95 -9.78
N PRO A 248 11.92 -22.30 -8.48
CA PRO A 248 10.98 -21.69 -7.55
C PRO A 248 11.37 -20.23 -7.28
N PRO A 249 10.39 -19.35 -7.02
CA PRO A 249 10.68 -17.99 -6.60
C PRO A 249 11.37 -17.96 -5.23
N PRO A 250 12.04 -16.84 -4.90
CA PRO A 250 12.60 -16.62 -3.57
C PRO A 250 11.54 -16.87 -2.50
N LYS A 251 11.94 -17.57 -1.43
CA LYS A 251 11.04 -17.87 -0.32
C LYS A 251 10.60 -16.55 0.33
N LEU A 252 9.29 -16.36 0.46
CA LEU A 252 8.73 -15.33 1.34
C LEU A 252 9.32 -15.50 2.75
N SER A 253 9.70 -14.38 3.37
CA SER A 253 10.19 -14.38 4.76
C SER A 253 9.20 -15.09 5.68
N THR A 254 9.73 -15.94 6.56
CA THR A 254 8.95 -16.69 7.55
C THR A 254 8.06 -15.75 8.37
N LYS A 255 8.52 -14.53 8.67
CA LYS A 255 7.72 -13.50 9.35
C LYS A 255 6.40 -13.24 8.63
N TYR A 256 6.43 -13.00 7.33
CA TYR A 256 5.21 -12.68 6.56
C TYR A 256 4.29 -13.88 6.43
N LYS A 257 4.84 -15.10 6.30
CA LYS A 257 4.04 -16.34 6.28
C LYS A 257 3.28 -16.49 7.59
N VAL A 258 3.98 -16.44 8.73
CA VAL A 258 3.38 -16.56 10.07
C VAL A 258 2.31 -15.49 10.30
N LEU A 259 2.58 -14.24 9.91
CA LEU A 259 1.60 -13.16 10.02
C LEU A 259 0.33 -13.43 9.20
N ASN A 260 0.48 -13.97 7.98
CA ASN A 260 -0.63 -14.29 7.09
C ASN A 260 -1.42 -15.50 7.59
N ASP A 261 -0.74 -16.56 8.02
CA ASP A 261 -1.36 -17.77 8.58
C ASP A 261 -2.16 -17.42 9.83
N ARG A 262 -1.63 -16.56 10.70
CA ARG A 262 -2.35 -16.04 11.86
C ARG A 262 -3.56 -15.21 11.46
N LEU A 263 -3.47 -14.38 10.42
CA LEU A 263 -4.60 -13.59 9.93
C LEU A 263 -5.70 -14.49 9.34
N ILE A 264 -5.34 -15.52 8.58
CA ILE A 264 -6.28 -16.53 8.06
C ILE A 264 -7.01 -17.19 9.22
N ARG A 265 -6.27 -17.68 10.23
CA ARG A 265 -6.87 -18.31 11.42
C ARG A 265 -7.83 -17.37 12.15
N LEU A 266 -7.40 -16.14 12.44
CA LEU A 266 -8.25 -15.15 13.13
C LEU A 266 -9.51 -14.83 12.33
N THR A 267 -9.41 -14.79 11.00
CA THR A 267 -10.56 -14.54 10.12
C THR A 267 -11.54 -15.70 10.17
N GLY A 268 -11.05 -16.95 10.10
CA GLY A 268 -11.89 -18.13 10.28
C GLY A 268 -12.56 -18.20 11.66
N GLU A 269 -11.87 -17.80 12.73
CA GLU A 269 -12.44 -17.72 14.09
C GLU A 269 -13.56 -16.67 14.18
N LEU A 270 -13.47 -15.55 13.45
CA LEU A 270 -14.56 -14.57 13.34
C LEU A 270 -15.75 -15.14 12.55
N GLU A 271 -15.49 -15.74 11.39
CA GLU A 271 -16.53 -16.28 10.50
C GLU A 271 -17.31 -17.44 11.13
N THR A 272 -16.64 -18.25 11.96
CA THR A 272 -17.27 -19.37 12.70
C THR A 272 -17.93 -18.94 14.01
N GLY A 273 -17.82 -17.67 14.39
CA GLY A 273 -18.36 -17.15 15.65
C GLY A 273 -17.58 -17.54 16.91
N VAL A 274 -16.40 -18.16 16.77
CA VAL A 274 -15.50 -18.46 17.89
C VAL A 274 -14.95 -17.19 18.53
N LYS A 275 -14.75 -16.13 17.73
CA LYS A 275 -14.42 -14.79 18.20
C LYS A 275 -15.54 -13.82 17.90
N THR A 276 -15.86 -12.98 18.87
CA THR A 276 -16.66 -11.77 18.65
C THR A 276 -15.89 -10.78 17.76
N LEU A 277 -16.61 -9.82 17.17
CA LEU A 277 -16.01 -8.78 16.33
C LEU A 277 -14.92 -7.99 17.06
N ILE A 278 -15.15 -7.60 18.31
CA ILE A 278 -14.18 -6.83 19.09
C ILE A 278 -12.94 -7.65 19.47
N GLU A 279 -13.10 -8.93 19.83
CA GLU A 279 -11.98 -9.83 20.09
C GLU A 279 -11.13 -10.06 18.83
N TYR A 280 -11.78 -10.15 17.66
CA TYR A 280 -11.10 -10.22 16.37
C TYR A 280 -10.27 -8.95 16.11
N ILE A 281 -10.88 -7.77 16.24
CA ILE A 281 -10.24 -6.47 16.04
C ILE A 281 -9.00 -6.34 16.93
N HIS A 282 -9.14 -6.64 18.23
CA HIS A 282 -8.02 -6.65 19.16
C HIS A 282 -6.94 -7.67 18.76
N SER A 283 -7.33 -8.88 18.36
CA SER A 283 -6.36 -9.90 17.98
C SER A 283 -5.57 -9.51 16.72
N VAL A 284 -6.23 -8.92 15.72
CA VAL A 284 -5.64 -8.51 14.44
C VAL A 284 -4.81 -7.24 14.57
N GLY A 285 -5.26 -6.25 15.35
CA GLY A 285 -4.52 -5.00 15.56
C GLY A 285 -3.13 -5.23 16.18
N TYR A 286 -3.00 -6.28 16.99
CA TYR A 286 -1.72 -6.71 17.58
C TYR A 286 -0.97 -7.71 16.69
N ASN A 287 -1.59 -8.24 15.64
CA ASN A 287 -0.93 -9.07 14.63
C ASN A 287 -0.20 -8.20 13.59
N LEU A 288 -0.71 -7.00 13.28
CA LEU A 288 -0.19 -6.16 12.20
C LEU A 288 1.18 -5.51 12.47
N ASN A 289 1.62 -5.42 13.73
CA ASN A 289 2.84 -4.69 14.10
C ASN A 289 3.77 -5.52 15.00
N ASN A 290 4.81 -6.09 14.39
CA ASN A 290 6.11 -6.39 15.01
C ASN A 290 7.20 -5.65 14.22
N ASN A 291 7.16 -4.32 14.22
CA ASN A 291 8.36 -3.53 13.96
C ASN A 291 9.11 -3.39 15.29
#